data_AF-A0A485MNZ7-F1
#
_entry.id   AF-A0A485MNZ7-F1
#
_cell.length_a   1.000
_cell.length_b   1.000
_cell.length_c   1.000
_cell.angle_alpha   90.00
_cell.angle_beta   90.00
_cell.angle_gamma   90.00
#
_symmetry.space_group_name_H-M   'P 1'
#
loop_
_entity.id
_entity.type
_entity.pdbx_description
1 polymer ?
#
loop_
_entity_poly.entity_id
_entity_poly.type
_entity_poly.pdbx_seq_one_letter_code
_entity_poly.pdbx_strand_id
1 'polypeptide(L)'
;MQKGGNMKEVFTRFCNGLTQIETLFKSKNYEFMWNPHLGYILTCPSNLGTGLRAGVHIKLPHLGKHEKFPEVLKRLRLQKRGTGGVDTAAVGGVFDVSNADRLGFSEVELVQMVVDGVKLLIEMEQRLEQGQAIDDLVPAQK
;
A
#
# COMPACT_ATOMS: atom_id res chain seq x y z
N MET A 1 -10.07 6.34 4.42
CA MET A 1 -9.02 6.39 5.46
C MET A 1 -9.66 6.32 6.85
N GLN A 2 -8.92 5.88 7.88
CA GLN A 2 -9.30 5.95 9.30
C GLN A 2 -8.05 5.83 10.20
N LYS A 3 -8.20 6.05 11.51
CA LYS A 3 -7.16 5.75 12.51
C LYS A 3 -7.16 4.25 12.86
N GLY A 4 -6.01 3.73 13.30
CA GLY A 4 -5.85 2.31 13.61
C GLY A 4 -5.58 1.45 12.37
N GLY A 5 -5.56 0.12 12.56
CA GLY A 5 -5.10 -0.85 11.56
C GLY A 5 -6.19 -1.65 10.84
N ASN A 6 -7.47 -1.30 10.96
CA ASN A 6 -8.56 -2.07 10.35
C ASN A 6 -8.67 -1.79 8.83
N MET A 7 -7.71 -2.32 8.06
CA MET A 7 -7.63 -2.13 6.60
C MET A 7 -8.85 -2.70 5.89
N LYS A 8 -9.42 -3.80 6.38
CA LYS A 8 -10.62 -4.43 5.79
C LYS A 8 -11.81 -3.47 5.81
N GLU A 9 -12.04 -2.79 6.92
CA GLU A 9 -13.12 -1.82 7.06
C GLU A 9 -12.90 -0.60 6.16
N VAL A 10 -11.67 -0.07 6.10
CA VAL A 10 -11.31 1.01 5.18
C VAL A 10 -11.59 0.61 3.73
N PHE A 11 -11.16 -0.58 3.34
CA PHE A 11 -11.31 -1.07 1.98
C PHE A 11 -12.77 -1.37 1.63
N THR A 12 -13.54 -1.94 2.56
CA THR A 12 -14.99 -2.15 2.39
C THR A 12 -15.70 -0.83 2.12
N ARG A 13 -15.39 0.22 2.90
CA ARG A 13 -15.97 1.56 2.70
C ARG A 13 -15.52 2.19 1.38
N PHE A 14 -14.27 1.96 0.98
CA PHE A 14 -13.74 2.41 -0.31
C PHE A 14 -14.50 1.78 -1.49
N CYS A 15 -14.65 0.45 -1.51
CA CYS A 15 -15.37 -0.26 -2.57
C CYS A 15 -16.84 0.15 -2.64
N ASN A 16 -17.52 0.21 -1.49
CA ASN A 16 -18.93 0.60 -1.43
C ASN A 16 -19.14 2.04 -1.92
N GLY A 17 -18.25 2.96 -1.53
CA GLY A 17 -18.30 4.35 -1.97
C GLY A 17 -18.09 4.49 -3.48
N LEU A 18 -17.06 3.84 -4.04
CA LEU A 18 -16.80 3.89 -5.47
C LEU A 18 -17.94 3.30 -6.31
N THR A 19 -18.51 2.18 -5.88
CA THR A 19 -19.65 1.55 -6.56
C THR A 19 -20.86 2.48 -6.60
N GLN A 20 -21.15 3.16 -5.48
CA GLN A 20 -22.24 4.14 -5.43
C GLN A 20 -21.97 5.35 -6.31
N ILE A 21 -20.75 5.90 -6.30
CA ILE A 21 -20.37 7.01 -7.18
C ILE A 21 -20.54 6.62 -8.64
N GLU A 22 -20.00 5.48 -9.06
CA GLU A 22 -20.11 5.01 -10.44
C GLU A 22 -21.58 4.84 -10.87
N THR A 23 -22.40 4.27 -9.98
CA THR A 23 -23.85 4.12 -10.21
C THR A 23 -24.52 5.47 -10.43
N LEU A 24 -24.18 6.49 -9.63
CA LEU A 24 -24.72 7.84 -9.77
C LEU A 24 -24.28 8.51 -11.08
N PHE A 25 -23.02 8.37 -11.48
CA PHE A 25 -22.53 8.87 -12.78
C PHE A 25 -23.28 8.21 -13.93
N LYS A 26 -23.43 6.88 -13.90
CA LYS A 26 -24.17 6.12 -14.91
C LYS A 26 -25.63 6.56 -15.02
N SER A 27 -26.29 6.89 -13.89
CA SER A 27 -27.65 7.43 -13.88
C SER A 27 -27.80 8.78 -14.59
N LYS A 28 -26.68 9.47 -14.84
CA LYS A 28 -26.59 10.75 -15.56
C LYS A 28 -25.92 10.61 -16.93
N ASN A 29 -25.81 9.38 -17.45
CA ASN A 29 -25.17 9.06 -18.74
C ASN A 29 -23.68 9.44 -18.80
N TYR A 30 -22.99 9.41 -17.66
CA TYR A 30 -21.53 9.53 -17.59
C TYR A 30 -20.91 8.22 -17.12
N GLU A 31 -19.69 7.95 -17.56
CA GLU A 31 -18.92 6.76 -17.16
C GLU A 31 -17.46 7.14 -16.87
N PHE A 32 -16.76 6.28 -16.13
CA PHE A 32 -15.31 6.39 -15.97
C PHE A 32 -14.59 5.92 -17.24
N MET A 33 -13.48 6.57 -17.56
CA MET A 33 -12.62 6.13 -18.65
C MET A 33 -11.95 4.81 -18.25
N TRP A 34 -12.23 3.74 -19.00
CA TRP A 34 -11.71 2.42 -18.73
C TRP A 34 -11.56 1.60 -20.01
N ASN A 35 -10.53 0.75 -20.11
CA ASN A 35 -10.46 -0.29 -21.14
C ASN A 35 -9.79 -1.57 -20.62
N PRO A 36 -9.96 -2.73 -21.30
CA PRO A 36 -9.45 -4.02 -20.82
C PRO A 36 -7.93 -4.11 -20.70
N HIS A 37 -7.17 -3.31 -21.45
CA HIS A 37 -5.71 -3.37 -21.45
C HIS A 37 -5.11 -2.50 -20.33
N LEU A 38 -5.62 -1.28 -20.17
CA LEU A 38 -5.06 -0.28 -19.27
C LEU A 38 -5.82 -0.12 -17.97
N GLY A 39 -6.99 -0.76 -17.81
CA GLY A 39 -7.88 -0.51 -16.69
C GLY A 39 -8.41 0.92 -16.70
N TYR A 40 -8.51 1.54 -15.52
CA TYR A 40 -8.93 2.93 -15.38
C TYR A 40 -7.87 3.90 -15.91
N ILE A 41 -8.32 4.86 -16.72
CA ILE A 41 -7.43 5.84 -17.36
C ILE A 41 -7.26 7.05 -16.45
N LEU A 42 -6.00 7.39 -16.18
CA LEU A 42 -5.58 8.55 -15.41
C LEU A 42 -4.47 9.29 -16.15
N THR A 43 -4.25 10.56 -15.82
CA THR A 43 -3.30 11.42 -16.51
C THR A 43 -1.87 10.89 -16.51
N CYS A 44 -1.42 10.35 -15.38
CA CYS A 44 -0.05 9.85 -15.23
C CYS A 44 0.00 8.35 -15.53
N PRO A 45 0.86 7.88 -16.45
CA PRO A 45 0.99 6.46 -16.77
C PRO A 45 1.26 5.56 -15.56
N SER A 46 1.92 6.09 -14.52
CA SER A 46 2.21 5.34 -13.29
C SER A 46 0.97 4.96 -12.48
N ASN A 47 -0.18 5.56 -12.77
CA ASN A 47 -1.44 5.32 -12.08
C ASN A 47 -2.46 4.53 -12.92
N LEU A 48 -2.09 4.00 -14.09
CA LEU A 48 -3.00 3.15 -14.86
C LEU A 48 -3.37 1.87 -14.09
N GLY A 49 -4.39 1.17 -14.58
CA GLY A 49 -4.91 -0.07 -14.00
C GLY A 49 -5.96 0.22 -12.94
N THR A 50 -5.61 -0.07 -11.68
CA THR A 50 -6.46 0.21 -10.52
C THR A 50 -6.37 1.66 -10.07
N GLY A 51 -5.27 2.36 -10.41
CA GLY A 51 -4.92 3.64 -9.78
C GLY A 51 -4.78 3.59 -8.26
N LEU A 52 -4.79 2.39 -7.66
CA LEU A 52 -4.99 2.21 -6.24
C LEU A 52 -3.69 2.33 -5.47
N ARG A 53 -3.71 3.17 -4.44
CA ARG A 53 -2.65 3.26 -3.44
C ARG A 53 -3.22 2.97 -2.05
N ALA A 54 -3.17 1.71 -1.65
CA ALA A 54 -3.44 1.30 -0.28
C ALA A 54 -2.17 1.43 0.55
N GLY A 55 -2.28 1.99 1.74
CA GLY A 55 -1.12 2.20 2.59
C GLY A 55 -1.47 2.48 4.05
N VAL A 56 -0.42 2.48 4.87
CA VAL A 56 -0.46 2.72 6.30
C VAL A 56 0.61 3.72 6.70
N HIS A 57 0.32 4.51 7.73
CA HIS A 57 1.37 5.14 8.51
C HIS A 57 1.76 4.16 9.61
N ILE A 58 2.99 3.66 9.54
CA ILE A 58 3.53 2.66 10.48
C ILE A 58 4.81 3.16 11.13
N LYS A 59 4.96 2.92 12.43
CA LYS A 59 6.14 3.28 13.20
C LYS A 59 7.13 2.11 13.20
N LEU A 60 8.29 2.31 12.58
CA LEU A 60 9.37 1.33 12.41
C LEU A 60 10.74 1.94 12.81
N PRO A 61 10.95 2.37 14.07
CA PRO A 61 12.19 3.01 14.51
C PRO A 61 13.44 2.12 14.41
N HIS A 62 13.28 0.80 14.47
CA HIS A 62 14.38 -0.16 14.35
C HIS A 62 14.55 -0.63 12.90
N LEU A 63 13.52 -1.22 12.30
CA LEU A 63 13.56 -1.72 10.92
C LEU A 63 13.82 -0.57 9.93
N GLY A 64 13.30 0.62 10.19
CA GLY A 64 13.53 1.81 9.37
C GLY A 64 15.00 2.23 9.24
N LYS A 65 15.87 1.79 10.16
CA LYS A 65 17.32 2.03 10.15
C LYS A 65 18.11 0.79 9.70
N HIS A 66 17.47 -0.35 9.56
CA HIS A 66 18.12 -1.61 9.22
C HIS A 66 18.51 -1.65 7.74
N GLU A 67 19.71 -2.13 7.44
CA GLU A 67 20.27 -2.15 6.08
C GLU A 67 19.41 -2.93 5.07
N LYS A 68 18.71 -3.97 5.54
CA LYS A 68 17.83 -4.82 4.71
C LYS A 68 16.46 -4.22 4.42
N PHE A 69 16.08 -3.10 5.04
CA PHE A 69 14.73 -2.55 4.88
C PHE A 69 14.36 -2.21 3.42
N PRO A 70 15.23 -1.59 2.60
CA PRO A 70 14.93 -1.37 1.19
C PRO A 70 14.69 -2.66 0.41
N GLU A 71 15.47 -3.71 0.67
CA GLU A 71 15.33 -5.01 0.01
C GLU A 71 14.05 -5.72 0.43
N VAL A 72 13.71 -5.70 1.72
CA VAL A 72 12.45 -6.27 2.24
C VAL A 72 11.25 -5.60 1.58
N LEU A 73 11.23 -4.26 1.49
CA LEU A 73 10.16 -3.54 0.80
C LEU A 73 10.05 -3.93 -0.68
N LYS A 74 11.18 -4.02 -1.38
CA LYS A 74 11.22 -4.44 -2.78
C LYS A 74 10.65 -5.84 -2.98
N ARG A 75 11.04 -6.80 -2.15
CA ARG A 75 10.54 -8.18 -2.22
C ARG A 75 9.05 -8.29 -1.93
N LEU A 76 8.55 -7.44 -1.03
CA LEU A 76 7.13 -7.33 -0.71
C LEU A 76 6.32 -6.52 -1.72
N ARG A 77 6.96 -5.93 -2.74
CA ARG A 77 6.35 -4.98 -3.70
C ARG A 77 5.69 -3.78 -3.02
N LEU A 78 6.32 -3.32 -1.95
CA LEU A 78 5.93 -2.14 -1.19
C LEU A 78 6.91 -1.00 -1.47
N GLN A 79 6.42 0.22 -1.30
CA GLN A 79 7.23 1.44 -1.35
C GLN A 79 7.02 2.24 -0.07
N LYS A 80 8.06 2.97 0.34
CA LYS A 80 8.02 3.91 1.47
C LYS A 80 8.07 5.36 0.99
N ARG A 81 7.31 6.23 1.64
CA ARG A 81 7.40 7.70 1.57
C ARG A 81 7.58 8.25 2.98
N GLY A 82 8.02 9.51 3.10
CA GLY A 82 8.04 10.17 4.40
C GLY A 82 6.63 10.47 4.93
N THR A 83 6.57 10.93 6.18
CA THR A 83 5.31 11.01 6.94
C THR A 83 4.30 12.00 6.35
N GLY A 84 4.75 12.98 5.56
CA GLY A 84 3.90 13.96 4.86
C GLY A 84 3.73 13.69 3.36
N GLY A 85 4.16 12.54 2.84
CA GLY A 85 4.04 12.16 1.43
C GLY A 85 5.36 12.06 0.67
N VAL A 86 5.27 12.12 -0.65
CA VAL A 86 6.32 11.67 -1.60
C VAL A 86 7.65 12.42 -1.47
N ASP A 87 7.61 13.68 -1.03
CA ASP A 87 8.80 14.53 -0.93
C ASP A 87 9.12 14.93 0.53
N THR A 88 8.64 14.17 1.51
CA THR A 88 8.88 14.48 2.93
C THR A 88 9.81 13.48 3.58
N ALA A 89 10.47 13.88 4.67
CA ALA A 89 11.25 12.98 5.51
C ALA A 89 10.33 12.13 6.41
N ALA A 90 10.81 10.95 6.82
CA ALA A 90 10.18 10.19 7.88
C ALA A 90 10.48 10.88 9.23
N VAL A 91 9.44 11.24 9.98
CA VAL A 91 9.56 11.85 11.30
C VAL A 91 9.32 10.80 12.37
N GLY A 92 10.23 10.67 13.34
CA GLY A 92 10.05 9.78 14.49
C GLY A 92 9.98 8.28 14.16
N GLY A 93 10.57 7.85 13.04
CA GLY A 93 10.49 6.48 12.56
C GLY A 93 9.12 6.11 11.98
N VAL A 94 8.27 7.08 11.65
CA VAL A 94 6.97 6.83 11.01
C VAL A 94 7.09 6.92 9.49
N PHE A 95 6.72 5.85 8.81
CA PHE A 95 6.77 5.73 7.36
C PHE A 95 5.36 5.61 6.77
N ASP A 96 5.14 6.21 5.60
CA ASP A 96 4.00 5.91 4.74
C ASP A 96 4.38 4.72 3.84
N VAL A 97 3.86 3.54 4.15
CA VAL A 97 4.12 2.29 3.42
C VAL A 97 2.89 1.93 2.60
N SER A 98 3.07 1.69 1.30
CA SER A 98 1.98 1.38 0.36
C SER A 98 2.41 0.40 -0.72
N ASN A 99 1.45 -0.21 -1.44
CA ASN A 99 1.76 -0.99 -2.64
C ASN A 99 2.55 -0.15 -3.67
N ALA A 100 3.48 -0.77 -4.38
CA ALA A 100 4.23 -0.14 -5.47
C ALA A 100 3.50 -0.24 -6.83
N ASP A 101 2.81 -1.36 -7.07
CA ASP A 101 2.13 -1.64 -8.35
C ASP A 101 0.73 -1.05 -8.44
N ARG A 102 0.27 -0.80 -9.66
CA ARG A 102 -1.07 -0.25 -9.97
C ARG A 102 -1.77 -0.98 -11.12
N LEU A 103 -1.01 -1.42 -12.11
CA LEU A 103 -1.46 -2.12 -13.31
C LEU A 103 -1.01 -3.58 -13.27
N GLY A 104 -1.85 -4.48 -13.80
CA GLY A 104 -1.58 -5.93 -13.83
C GLY A 104 -2.02 -6.70 -12.57
N PHE A 105 -2.64 -6.02 -11.61
CA PHE A 105 -3.19 -6.59 -10.38
C PHE A 105 -4.56 -5.97 -10.10
N SER A 106 -5.45 -6.73 -9.47
CA SER A 106 -6.73 -6.23 -8.95
C SER A 106 -6.54 -5.42 -7.66
N GLU A 107 -7.54 -4.61 -7.32
CA GLU A 107 -7.59 -3.85 -6.07
C GLU A 107 -7.44 -4.75 -4.84
N VAL A 108 -8.06 -5.94 -4.88
CA VAL A 108 -8.01 -6.92 -3.78
C VAL A 108 -6.60 -7.48 -3.62
N GLU A 109 -5.95 -7.87 -4.71
CA GLU A 109 -4.57 -8.37 -4.68
C GLU A 109 -3.60 -7.31 -4.15
N LEU A 110 -3.73 -6.07 -4.60
CA LEU A 110 -2.91 -4.96 -4.12
C LEU A 110 -3.09 -4.69 -2.63
N VAL A 111 -4.33 -4.68 -2.13
CA VAL A 111 -4.61 -4.50 -0.70
C VAL A 111 -4.10 -5.69 0.11
N GLN A 112 -4.25 -6.92 -0.40
CA GLN A 112 -3.74 -8.12 0.27
C GLN A 112 -2.21 -8.09 0.38
N MET A 113 -1.51 -7.67 -0.67
CA MET A 113 -0.05 -7.46 -0.62
C MET A 113 0.37 -6.46 0.47
N VAL A 114 -0.38 -5.37 0.64
CA VAL A 114 -0.16 -4.39 1.71
C VAL A 114 -0.42 -5.01 3.08
N VAL A 115 -1.55 -5.70 3.27
CA VAL A 115 -1.89 -6.34 4.54
C VAL A 115 -0.82 -7.34 4.98
N ASP A 116 -0.38 -8.21 4.07
CA ASP A 116 0.60 -9.24 4.40
C ASP A 116 1.99 -8.65 4.62
N GLY A 117 2.40 -7.73 3.76
CA GLY A 117 3.69 -7.08 3.90
C GLY A 117 3.78 -6.25 5.18
N VAL A 118 2.74 -5.48 5.52
CA VAL A 118 2.71 -4.70 6.77
C VAL A 118 2.75 -5.59 8.01
N LYS A 119 2.07 -6.75 8.01
CA LYS A 119 2.16 -7.71 9.12
C LYS A 119 3.59 -8.22 9.31
N LEU A 120 4.28 -8.58 8.23
CA LEU A 120 5.68 -9.01 8.29
C LEU A 120 6.59 -7.87 8.80
N LEU A 121 6.40 -6.64 8.33
CA LEU A 121 7.18 -5.49 8.81
C LEU A 121 6.99 -5.26 10.32
N ILE A 122 5.78 -5.47 10.85
CA ILE A 122 5.51 -5.39 12.30
C ILE A 122 6.25 -6.49 13.05
N GLU A 123 6.24 -7.73 12.55
CA GLU A 123 6.97 -8.84 13.16
C GLU A 123 8.49 -8.60 13.18
N MET A 124 9.05 -8.13 12.07
CA MET A 124 10.46 -7.78 11.97
C MET A 124 10.83 -6.64 12.94
N GLU A 125 9.98 -5.62 13.07
CA GLU A 125 10.18 -4.53 14.04
C GLU A 125 10.20 -5.06 15.48
N GLN A 126 9.25 -5.93 15.84
CA GLN A 126 9.17 -6.52 17.18
C GLN A 126 10.38 -7.39 17.53
N ARG A 127 10.94 -8.12 16.55
CA ARG A 127 12.19 -8.87 16.75
C ARG A 127 13.39 -7.95 16.98
N LEU A 128 13.52 -6.90 16.18
CA LEU A 128 14.61 -5.94 16.32
C LEU A 128 14.51 -5.15 17.64
N GLU A 129 13.31 -4.85 18.12
CA GLU A 129 13.08 -4.24 19.44
C GLU A 129 13.63 -5.14 20.58
N GLN A 130 13.57 -6.46 20.40
CA GLN A 130 14.13 -7.46 21.33
C GLN A 130 15.62 -7.77 21.08
N GLY A 131 16.26 -7.08 20.13
CA GLY A 131 17.66 -7.34 19.76
C GLY A 131 17.89 -8.64 18.98
N GLN A 132 16.84 -9.22 18.41
CA GLN A 132 16.91 -10.46 17.63
C GLN A 132 17.16 -10.18 16.15
N ALA A 133 17.81 -11.13 15.48
CA ALA A 133 18.05 -11.10 14.05
C ALA A 133 16.74 -11.33 13.25
N ILE A 134 16.71 -10.82 12.01
CA ILE A 134 15.57 -10.90 11.09
C ILE A 134 15.92 -11.59 9.76
N ASP A 135 17.11 -12.19 9.66
CA ASP A 135 17.62 -12.81 8.43
C ASP A 135 16.71 -13.91 7.90
N ASP A 136 16.11 -14.69 8.79
CA ASP A 136 15.15 -15.76 8.51
C ASP A 136 13.77 -15.24 8.11
N LEU A 137 13.46 -13.97 8.40
CA LEU A 137 12.20 -13.32 8.05
C LEU A 137 12.25 -12.59 6.70
N VAL A 138 13.40 -12.55 6.03
CA VAL A 138 13.51 -11.90 4.71
C VAL A 138 12.65 -12.68 3.70
N PRO A 139 11.61 -12.07 3.12
CA PRO A 139 10.66 -12.80 2.29
C PRO A 139 11.30 -13.21 0.96
N ALA A 140 10.68 -14.17 0.27
CA ALA A 140 10.96 -14.41 -1.15
C ALA A 140 10.48 -13.21 -1.99
N GLN A 141 11.03 -13.06 -3.19
CA GLN A 141 10.56 -12.03 -4.13
C GLN A 141 9.14 -12.38 -4.60
N LYS A 142 8.20 -11.45 -4.41
CA LYS A 142 6.85 -11.51 -5.00
C LYS A 142 6.84 -10.98 -6.43
#